data_AF-A0A950HEW1-F1
#
_entry.id   AF-A0A950HEW1-F1
#
_cell.length_a   1.000
_cell.length_b   1.000
_cell.length_c   1.000
_cell.angle_alpha   90.00
_cell.angle_beta   90.00
_cell.angle_gamma   90.00
#
_symmetry.space_group_name_H-M   'P 1'
#
loop_
_entity.id
_entity.type
_entity.pdbx_description
1 polymer ?
#
loop_
_entity_poly.entity_id
_entity_poly.type
_entity_poly.pdbx_seq_one_letter_code
_entity_poly.pdbx_strand_id
1 'polypeptide(L)'
;MLLSKEFVGYLAREVTRKLISGEFIETKDRAGVTERVHAAMLEEFSLEDRINDEVRVILDTYADEMRKTGANYQEMFKKVKGELVRKYKAVL
;
A
#
# COMPACT_ATOMS: atom_id res chain seq x y z
N MET A 1 -4.87 3.41 -1.65
CA MET A 1 -6.14 2.93 -2.25
C MET A 1 -7.07 2.62 -1.08
N LEU A 2 -8.30 3.15 -1.03
CA LEU A 2 -9.18 2.96 0.15
C LEU A 2 -9.86 1.59 0.12
N LEU A 3 -9.13 0.53 0.50
CA LEU A 3 -9.77 -0.74 0.87
C LEU A 3 -10.45 -0.56 2.23
N SER A 4 -11.70 -1.00 2.37
CA SER A 4 -12.37 -0.95 3.67
C SER A 4 -11.68 -1.90 4.64
N LYS A 5 -11.61 -1.53 5.93
CA LYS A 5 -11.01 -2.37 6.98
C LYS A 5 -11.66 -3.75 7.03
N GLU A 6 -12.97 -3.83 6.79
CA GLU A 6 -13.72 -5.08 6.73
C GLU A 6 -13.25 -5.98 5.58
N PHE A 7 -12.96 -5.40 4.41
CA PHE A 7 -12.45 -6.14 3.26
C PHE A 7 -11.03 -6.64 3.50
N VAL A 8 -10.17 -5.84 4.15
CA VAL A 8 -8.82 -6.28 4.55
C VAL A 8 -8.90 -7.45 5.55
N GLY A 9 -9.83 -7.40 6.50
CA GLY A 9 -10.10 -8.51 7.42
C GLY A 9 -10.56 -9.77 6.71
N TYR A 10 -11.41 -9.66 5.69
CA TYR A 10 -11.80 -10.78 4.84
C TYR A 10 -10.59 -11.35 4.08
N LEU A 11 -9.79 -10.51 3.44
CA LEU A 11 -8.59 -10.93 2.71
C LEU A 11 -7.59 -11.65 3.60
N ALA A 12 -7.33 -11.14 4.81
CA ALA A 12 -6.41 -11.78 5.75
C ALA A 12 -6.85 -13.23 6.10
N ARG A 13 -8.15 -13.46 6.28
CA ARG A 13 -8.71 -14.80 6.52
C ARG A 13 -8.56 -15.71 5.30
N GLU A 14 -8.82 -15.19 4.11
CA GLU A 14 -8.68 -15.90 2.84
C GLU A 14 -7.23 -16.32 2.59
N VAL A 15 -6.28 -15.38 2.76
CA VAL A 15 -4.84 -15.63 2.60
C VAL A 15 -4.38 -16.66 3.63
N THR A 16 -4.73 -16.49 4.91
CA THR A 16 -4.35 -17.45 5.95
C THR A 16 -4.89 -18.85 5.66
N ARG A 17 -6.12 -18.96 5.16
CA ARG A 17 -6.68 -20.26 4.76
C ARG A 17 -5.89 -20.88 3.62
N LYS A 18 -5.57 -20.11 2.57
CA LYS A 18 -4.81 -20.60 1.40
C LYS A 18 -3.39 -21.02 1.76
N LEU A 19 -2.73 -20.29 2.67
CA LEU A 19 -1.40 -20.64 3.16
C LEU A 19 -1.37 -21.98 3.88
N ILE A 20 -2.37 -22.24 4.73
CA ILE A 20 -2.52 -23.52 5.44
C ILE A 20 -2.91 -24.64 4.46
N SER A 21 -3.89 -24.41 3.58
CA SER A 21 -4.35 -25.45 2.64
C SER A 21 -3.32 -25.81 1.58
N GLY A 22 -2.42 -24.88 1.25
CA GLY A 22 -1.30 -25.12 0.35
C GLY A 22 -0.06 -25.67 1.04
N GLU A 23 -0.14 -26.01 2.34
CA GLU A 23 0.96 -26.55 3.15
C GLU A 23 2.19 -25.63 3.22
N PHE A 24 2.03 -24.33 2.93
CA PHE A 24 3.11 -23.36 3.04
C PHE A 24 3.46 -23.03 4.50
N ILE A 25 2.48 -23.18 5.40
CA ILE A 25 2.64 -23.00 6.85
C ILE A 25 1.86 -24.06 7.61
N GLU A 26 2.37 -24.45 8.78
CA GLU A 26 1.63 -25.23 9.77
C GLU A 26 1.45 -24.38 11.03
N THR A 27 0.23 -24.33 11.58
CA THR A 27 -0.06 -23.58 12.81
C THR A 27 -1.14 -24.27 13.64
N LYS A 28 -0.96 -24.23 14.96
CA LYS A 28 -1.98 -24.65 15.94
C LYS A 28 -2.94 -23.52 16.31
N ASP A 29 -2.54 -22.27 16.01
CA ASP A 29 -3.33 -21.06 16.25
C ASP A 29 -3.56 -20.32 14.93
N ARG A 30 -4.65 -20.70 14.25
CA ARG A 30 -5.06 -20.05 13.01
C ARG A 30 -5.53 -18.61 13.24
N ALA A 31 -6.12 -18.31 14.41
CA ALA A 31 -6.64 -16.98 14.70
C ALA A 31 -5.49 -15.99 14.86
N GLY A 32 -4.45 -16.35 15.62
CA GLY A 32 -3.26 -15.52 15.79
C GLY A 32 -2.50 -15.27 14.48
N VAL A 33 -2.39 -16.28 13.60
CA VAL A 33 -1.80 -16.07 12.26
C VAL A 33 -2.64 -15.12 11.41
N THR A 34 -3.97 -15.28 11.43
CA THR A 34 -4.87 -14.39 10.70
C THR A 34 -4.73 -12.93 11.16
N GLU A 35 -4.63 -12.71 12.47
CA GLU A 35 -4.45 -11.36 13.03
C GLU A 35 -3.12 -10.75 12.62
N ARG A 36 -2.03 -11.54 12.61
CA ARG A 36 -0.73 -11.07 12.13
C ARG A 36 -0.74 -10.70 10.65
N VAL A 37 -1.38 -11.52 9.82
CA VAL A 37 -1.54 -11.22 8.38
C VAL A 37 -2.38 -9.95 8.19
N HIS A 38 -3.46 -9.81 8.95
CA HIS A 38 -4.30 -8.62 8.92
C HIS A 38 -3.54 -7.36 9.32
N ALA A 39 -2.78 -7.39 10.42
CA ALA A 39 -1.96 -6.28 10.87
C ALA A 39 -0.90 -5.90 9.83
N ALA A 40 -0.20 -6.87 9.24
CA ALA A 40 0.79 -6.63 8.20
C ALA A 40 0.16 -6.00 6.94
N MET A 41 -1.01 -6.51 6.50
CA MET A 41 -1.74 -5.92 5.37
C MET A 41 -2.17 -4.48 5.65
N LEU A 42 -2.68 -4.20 6.86
CA LEU A 42 -3.06 -2.85 7.25
C LEU A 42 -1.87 -1.89 7.28
N GLU A 43 -0.72 -2.34 7.78
CA GLU A 43 0.50 -1.55 7.80
C GLU A 43 0.94 -1.17 6.38
N GLU A 44 0.98 -2.15 5.47
CA GLU A 44 1.35 -1.93 4.06
C GLU A 44 0.38 -0.98 3.35
N PHE A 45 -0.93 -1.21 3.48
CA PHE A 45 -1.92 -0.32 2.86
C PHE A 45 -1.86 1.11 3.42
N SER A 46 -1.64 1.24 4.73
CA SER A 46 -1.49 2.55 5.38
C SER A 46 -0.20 3.27 4.95
N LEU A 47 0.88 2.52 4.70
CA LEU A 47 2.10 3.06 4.13
C LEU A 47 1.86 3.55 2.69
N GLU A 48 1.16 2.77 1.88
CA GLU A 48 0.83 3.16 0.51
C GLU A 48 -0.03 4.43 0.46
N ASP A 49 -1.04 4.54 1.35
CA ASP A 49 -1.88 5.73 1.45
C ASP A 49 -1.06 6.97 1.84
N ARG A 50 -0.16 6.86 2.83
CA ARG A 50 0.76 7.95 3.19
C ARG A 50 1.64 8.39 2.02
N ILE A 51 2.19 7.44 1.27
CA ILE A 51 2.99 7.75 0.08
C ILE A 51 2.13 8.49 -0.94
N ASN A 52 0.91 8.01 -1.22
CA ASN A 52 0.02 8.65 -2.19
C ASN A 52 -0.35 10.08 -1.77
N ASP A 53 -0.57 10.34 -0.48
CA ASP A 53 -0.86 11.67 0.04
C ASP A 53 0.35 12.60 -0.03
N GLU A 54 1.55 12.11 0.30
CA GLU A 54 2.79 12.88 0.16
C GLU A 54 3.07 13.24 -1.31
N VAL A 55 2.82 12.33 -2.26
CA VAL A 55 2.91 12.64 -3.69
C VAL A 55 1.99 13.80 -4.07
N ARG A 56 0.74 13.80 -3.59
CA ARG A 56 -0.21 14.89 -3.90
C ARG A 56 0.28 16.22 -3.36
N VAL A 57 0.71 16.27 -2.10
CA VAL A 57 1.24 17.49 -1.47
C VAL A 57 2.46 18.03 -2.24
N ILE A 58 3.35 17.15 -2.68
CA ILE A 58 4.50 17.53 -3.52
C ILE A 58 4.00 18.13 -4.83
N LEU A 59 3.13 17.44 -5.57
CA LEU A 59 2.65 17.92 -6.87
C LEU A 59 1.86 19.23 -6.77
N ASP A 60 1.08 19.41 -5.70
CA ASP A 60 0.35 20.66 -5.43
C ASP A 60 1.33 21.83 -5.22
N THR A 61 2.46 21.58 -4.54
CA THR A 61 3.53 22.58 -4.36
C THR A 61 4.17 22.98 -5.70
N TYR A 62 4.26 22.05 -6.66
CA TYR A 62 4.85 22.29 -7.99
C TYR A 62 3.81 22.60 -9.08
N ALA A 63 2.54 22.78 -8.73
CA ALA A 63 1.44 22.91 -9.70
C ALA A 63 1.63 24.07 -10.70
N ASP A 64 2.07 25.23 -10.22
CA ASP A 64 2.33 26.41 -11.07
C ASP A 64 3.52 26.22 -12.01
N GLU A 65 4.56 25.51 -11.57
CA GLU A 65 5.73 25.21 -12.39
C GLU A 65 5.39 24.17 -13.47
N MET A 66 4.63 23.13 -13.12
CA MET A 66 4.12 22.16 -14.09
C MET A 66 3.24 22.85 -15.15
N ARG A 67 2.42 23.81 -14.74
CA ARG A 67 1.58 24.59 -15.66
C ARG A 67 2.42 25.44 -16.63
N LYS A 68 3.50 26.04 -16.15
CA LYS A 68 4.43 26.85 -16.97
C LYS A 68 5.26 26.01 -17.94
N THR A 69 5.64 24.81 -17.53
CA THR A 69 6.48 23.89 -18.31
C THR A 69 5.68 22.94 -19.21
N GLY A 70 4.35 22.90 -19.06
CA GLY A 70 3.49 21.96 -19.78
C GLY A 70 3.64 20.52 -19.32
N ALA A 71 4.15 20.29 -18.11
CA ALA A 71 4.41 18.95 -17.59
C ALA A 71 3.11 18.18 -17.30
N ASN A 72 3.05 16.92 -17.69
CA ASN A 72 1.88 16.06 -17.44
C ASN A 72 1.86 15.59 -15.97
N TYR A 73 0.81 15.96 -15.24
CA TYR A 73 0.57 15.56 -13.86
C TYR A 73 0.67 14.04 -13.66
N GLN A 74 0.13 13.24 -14.57
CA GLN A 74 0.14 11.77 -14.42
C GLN A 74 1.56 11.20 -14.52
N GLU A 75 2.41 11.77 -15.36
CA GLU A 75 3.81 11.33 -15.49
C GLU A 75 4.62 11.74 -14.27
N MET A 76 4.42 12.97 -13.80
CA MET A 76 5.09 13.47 -12.58
C MET A 76 4.66 12.70 -11.35
N PHE A 77 3.37 12.35 -11.22
CA PHE A 77 2.86 11.49 -10.16
C PHE A 77 3.58 10.14 -10.13
N LYS A 78 3.75 9.48 -11.29
CA LYS A 78 4.48 8.20 -11.36
C LYS A 78 5.94 8.34 -10.95
N LYS A 79 6.62 9.42 -11.39
CA LYS A 79 8.03 9.68 -11.05
C LYS A 79 8.21 9.91 -9.54
N VAL A 80 7.46 10.84 -8.97
CA VAL A 80 7.53 11.19 -7.54
C VAL A 80 7.12 10.00 -6.67
N LYS A 81 6.06 9.27 -7.04
CA LYS A 81 5.67 8.03 -6.34
C LYS A 81 6.82 7.02 -6.35
N GLY A 82 7.47 6.81 -7.49
CA GLY A 82 8.62 5.89 -7.60
C GLY A 82 9.80 6.27 -6.70
N GLU A 83 10.10 7.57 -6.58
CA GLU A 83 11.15 8.06 -5.67
C GLU A 83 10.78 7.86 -4.20
N LEU A 84 9.55 8.19 -3.82
CA LEU A 84 9.08 8.01 -2.45
C LEU A 84 9.03 6.54 -2.04
N VAL A 85 8.56 5.65 -2.92
CA VAL A 85 8.55 4.20 -2.67
C VAL A 85 9.96 3.68 -2.37
N ARG A 86 10.96 4.11 -3.14
CA ARG A 86 12.37 3.75 -2.90
C ARG A 86 12.87 4.29 -1.57
N LYS A 87 12.52 5.53 -1.22
CA LYS A 87 12.90 6.18 0.04
C LYS A 87 12.31 5.46 1.25
N TYR A 88 11.04 5.07 1.17
CA TYR A 88 10.34 4.36 2.24
C TYR A 88 10.61 2.86 2.26
N LYS A 89 11.37 2.33 1.29
CA LYS A 89 11.58 0.89 1.07
C LYS A 89 10.26 0.11 1.02
N ALA A 90 9.19 0.76 0.59
CA ALA A 90 7.89 0.12 0.46
C ALA A 90 7.96 -0.93 -0.65
N VAL A 91 7.39 -2.11 -0.40
CA VAL A 91 7.26 -3.15 -1.41
C VAL A 91 5.95 -2.90 -2.14
N LEU A 92 6.03 -2.37 -3.38
CA LEU A 92 4.87 -2.23 -4.27
C LEU A 92 4.61 -3.51 -5.05
#